data_AF-A0A6J4N7M5-F1
#
_entry.id   AF-A0A6J4N7M5-F1
#
_cell.length_a   1.000
_cell.length_b   1.000
_cell.length_c   1.000
_cell.angle_alpha   90.00
_cell.angle_beta   90.00
_cell.angle_gamma   90.00
#
_symmetry.space_group_name_H-M   'P 1'
#
loop_
_entity.id
_entity.type
_entity.pdbx_description
1 polymer ?
#
loop_
_entity_poly.entity_id
_entity_poly.type
_entity_poly.pdbx_seq_one_letter_code
_entity_poly.pdbx_strand_id
1 'polypeptide(L)'
;MLTDTVFLTAGHCVTLDDEGTLADSARVYFEQDVDAVEGYPTSGGITAGTLHSYGYEGLGNLPQSRDVGLVILDQPVTTVYPEITDYASLAAARTLDTYGTGIDARVNLTGYGVQNANKNNTIAARERLQAETFIIGGRNPRFKSRFNVQLASNPGGGRGGTCFGDSGGPVLLDDTDIVVAVNSFVLNGNCAGQGFGYRTDQRAVINWILGNAGGEAEEIDIVRIS
;
A
#
# COMPACT_ATOMS: atom_id res chain seq x y z
N MET A 1 0.02 -2.07 -9.24
CA MET A 1 -0.84 -1.86 -10.43
C MET A 1 -2.06 -2.75 -10.29
N LEU A 2 -3.25 -2.19 -10.49
CA LEU A 2 -4.51 -2.94 -10.58
C LEU A 2 -4.92 -3.18 -12.04
N THR A 3 -4.50 -2.28 -12.94
CA THR A 3 -4.57 -2.42 -14.40
C THR A 3 -3.28 -1.84 -15.00
N ASP A 4 -3.21 -1.64 -16.32
CA ASP A 4 -2.04 -1.03 -16.97
C ASP A 4 -1.86 0.47 -16.64
N THR A 5 -2.90 1.15 -16.15
CA THR A 5 -2.88 2.58 -15.82
C THR A 5 -3.31 2.89 -14.39
N VAL A 6 -3.97 1.96 -13.68
CA VAL A 6 -4.44 2.21 -12.31
C VAL A 6 -3.41 1.73 -11.28
N PHE A 7 -2.77 2.67 -10.58
CA PHE A 7 -1.87 2.38 -9.45
C PHE A 7 -2.55 2.70 -8.11
N LEU A 8 -2.73 1.68 -7.28
CA LEU A 8 -3.29 1.79 -5.93
C LEU A 8 -2.20 2.16 -4.91
N THR A 9 -2.50 3.11 -4.03
CA THR A 9 -1.58 3.60 -2.99
C THR A 9 -2.36 4.08 -1.75
N ALA A 10 -1.67 4.70 -0.79
CA ALA A 10 -2.26 5.34 0.38
C ALA A 10 -2.71 6.77 0.04
N GLY A 11 -3.73 7.27 0.74
CA GLY A 11 -4.27 8.62 0.53
C GLY A 11 -3.24 9.69 0.86
N HIS A 12 -2.49 9.49 1.95
CA HIS A 12 -1.42 10.41 2.35
C HIS A 12 -0.22 10.45 1.41
N CYS A 13 -0.10 9.50 0.47
CA CYS A 13 0.92 9.54 -0.58
C CYS A 13 0.52 10.44 -1.76
N VAL A 14 -0.76 10.76 -1.90
CA VAL A 14 -1.29 11.62 -2.98
C VAL A 14 -1.78 12.96 -2.48
N THR A 15 -1.74 13.20 -1.15
CA THR A 15 -2.04 14.49 -0.55
C THR A 15 -0.76 15.19 -0.06
N LEU A 16 -0.77 16.52 -0.07
CA LEU A 16 0.34 17.38 0.35
C LEU A 16 0.28 17.76 1.83
N ASP A 17 -0.92 17.64 2.42
CA ASP A 17 -1.22 18.07 3.77
C ASP A 17 -2.34 17.21 4.40
N ASP A 18 -2.65 17.51 5.66
CA ASP A 18 -3.71 16.84 6.44
C ASP A 18 -5.09 17.52 6.21
N GLU A 19 -5.19 18.46 5.27
CA GLU A 19 -6.44 19.08 4.81
C GLU A 19 -6.97 18.42 3.52
N GLY A 20 -6.25 17.43 2.98
CA GLY A 20 -6.64 16.66 1.82
C GLY A 20 -6.29 17.32 0.48
N THR A 21 -5.40 18.31 0.47
CA THR A 21 -4.91 18.94 -0.76
C THR A 21 -4.17 17.90 -1.60
N LEU A 22 -4.66 17.60 -2.80
CA LEU A 22 -4.01 16.66 -3.72
C LEU A 22 -2.71 17.24 -4.29
N ALA A 23 -1.73 16.38 -4.53
CA ALA A 23 -0.58 16.72 -5.35
C ALA A 23 -1.01 16.94 -6.81
N ASP A 24 -0.27 17.78 -7.54
CA ASP A 24 -0.58 18.08 -8.95
C ASP A 24 -0.22 16.92 -9.90
N SER A 25 0.74 16.08 -9.51
CA SER A 25 1.23 14.97 -10.32
C SER A 25 1.97 13.94 -9.47
N ALA A 26 2.18 12.76 -10.04
CA ALA A 26 3.02 11.71 -9.48
C ALA A 26 3.92 11.09 -10.54
N ARG A 27 4.96 10.39 -10.08
CA ARG A 27 5.85 9.56 -10.90
C ARG A 27 6.06 8.22 -10.21
N VAL A 28 5.94 7.14 -10.97
CA VAL A 28 6.01 5.75 -10.47
C VAL A 28 7.22 5.05 -11.09
N TYR A 29 7.93 4.29 -10.25
CA TYR A 29 9.14 3.54 -10.58
C TYR A 29 8.97 2.06 -10.20
N PHE A 30 9.58 1.16 -10.98
CA PHE A 30 9.49 -0.30 -10.79
C PHE A 30 10.86 -0.99 -10.79
N GLU A 31 11.95 -0.23 -10.82
CA GLU A 31 13.32 -0.74 -10.77
C GLU A 31 13.63 -1.36 -9.39
N GLN A 32 14.47 -2.39 -9.36
CA GLN A 32 14.87 -3.02 -8.10
C GLN A 32 15.61 -2.06 -7.17
N ASP A 33 16.42 -1.17 -7.74
CA ASP A 33 17.14 -0.09 -7.07
C ASP A 33 16.83 1.20 -7.85
N VAL A 34 16.03 2.09 -7.25
CA VAL A 34 15.65 3.34 -7.91
C VAL A 34 16.70 4.43 -7.77
N ASP A 35 17.63 4.31 -6.81
CA ASP A 35 18.77 5.24 -6.71
C ASP A 35 19.77 5.04 -7.87
N ALA A 36 19.73 3.86 -8.53
CA ALA A 36 20.49 3.58 -9.75
C ALA A 36 19.87 4.20 -11.03
N VAL A 37 18.65 4.75 -10.96
CA VAL A 37 17.98 5.36 -12.12
C VAL A 37 18.47 6.78 -12.35
N GLU A 38 18.94 7.07 -13.56
CA GLU A 38 19.45 8.39 -13.91
C GLU A 38 18.38 9.49 -13.75
N GLY A 39 18.69 10.46 -12.90
CA GLY A 39 17.86 11.63 -12.61
C GLY A 39 16.63 11.36 -11.73
N TYR A 40 16.55 10.19 -11.09
CA TYR A 40 15.65 9.95 -9.97
C TYR A 40 15.80 11.04 -8.89
N PRO A 41 14.70 11.56 -8.30
CA PRO A 41 13.28 11.21 -8.54
C PRO A 41 12.58 12.12 -9.57
N THR A 42 13.33 12.90 -10.35
CA THR A 42 12.76 13.95 -11.23
C THR A 42 12.59 13.52 -12.69
N SER A 43 13.33 12.50 -13.14
CA SER A 43 13.23 11.86 -14.46
C SER A 43 13.23 10.33 -14.36
N GLY A 44 13.05 9.64 -15.50
CA GLY A 44 12.81 8.20 -15.53
C GLY A 44 11.41 7.84 -15.04
N GLY A 45 11.02 6.57 -14.95
CA GLY A 45 9.67 6.21 -14.49
C GLY A 45 8.52 6.69 -15.37
N ILE A 46 7.30 6.38 -14.95
CA ILE A 46 6.06 6.75 -15.65
C ILE A 46 5.29 7.82 -14.88
N THR A 47 4.72 8.79 -15.60
CA THR A 47 4.02 9.95 -15.00
C THR A 47 2.52 9.73 -14.88
N ALA A 48 1.93 10.50 -13.98
CA ALA A 48 0.50 10.60 -13.79
C ALA A 48 0.13 12.05 -13.47
N GLY A 49 -0.84 12.61 -14.20
CA GLY A 49 -1.47 13.89 -13.91
C GLY A 49 -2.81 13.77 -13.16
N THR A 50 -3.31 12.56 -12.94
CA THR A 50 -4.61 12.34 -12.28
C THR A 50 -4.43 11.51 -11.00
N LEU A 51 -4.71 12.12 -9.86
CA LEU A 51 -4.63 11.49 -8.54
C LEU A 51 -5.99 11.55 -7.84
N HIS A 52 -6.30 10.54 -7.04
CA HIS A 52 -7.52 10.51 -6.22
C HIS A 52 -7.20 10.14 -4.78
N SER A 53 -7.81 10.83 -3.82
CA SER A 53 -7.78 10.46 -2.40
C SER A 53 -9.17 10.01 -1.96
N TYR A 54 -9.26 8.95 -1.16
CA TYR A 54 -10.52 8.49 -0.57
C TYR A 54 -11.06 9.45 0.52
N GLY A 55 -10.34 10.55 0.76
CA GLY A 55 -10.63 11.57 1.76
C GLY A 55 -9.70 11.47 2.95
N TYR A 56 -8.41 11.22 2.71
CA TYR A 56 -7.40 11.31 3.76
C TYR A 56 -7.22 12.76 4.19
N GLU A 57 -7.38 13.00 5.50
CA GLU A 57 -7.27 14.30 6.18
C GLU A 57 -6.50 14.11 7.50
N GLY A 58 -5.41 13.35 7.45
CA GLY A 58 -4.57 13.09 8.61
C GLY A 58 -4.98 11.92 9.51
N LEU A 59 -4.00 11.40 10.25
CA LEU A 59 -4.19 10.33 11.24
C LEU A 59 -4.98 10.76 12.50
N GLY A 60 -5.33 12.05 12.60
CA GLY A 60 -6.28 12.56 13.60
C GLY A 60 -7.66 11.90 13.49
N ASN A 61 -8.02 11.42 12.29
CA ASN A 61 -9.30 10.78 11.98
C ASN A 61 -9.34 9.26 12.25
N LEU A 62 -8.30 8.71 12.89
CA LEU A 62 -8.29 7.29 13.27
C LEU A 62 -9.50 6.95 14.18
N PRO A 63 -10.15 5.80 13.95
CA PRO A 63 -9.69 4.72 13.08
C PRO A 63 -10.05 4.87 11.59
N GLN A 64 -10.90 5.81 11.19
CA GLN A 64 -11.35 5.97 9.81
C GLN A 64 -10.57 7.09 9.12
N SER A 65 -9.25 6.92 8.98
CA SER A 65 -8.37 7.88 8.29
C SER A 65 -8.64 8.00 6.79
N ARG A 66 -9.37 7.05 6.19
CA ARG A 66 -9.67 6.97 4.74
C ARG A 66 -8.39 6.98 3.90
N ASP A 67 -7.36 6.32 4.39
CA ASP A 67 -6.01 6.39 3.84
C ASP A 67 -5.83 5.44 2.63
N VAL A 68 -6.54 5.75 1.55
CA VAL A 68 -6.45 5.07 0.26
C VAL A 68 -6.35 6.14 -0.83
N GLY A 69 -5.47 5.92 -1.80
CA GLY A 69 -5.28 6.79 -2.95
C GLY A 69 -5.15 6.01 -4.25
N LEU A 70 -5.45 6.66 -5.36
CA LEU A 70 -5.15 6.18 -6.70
C LEU A 70 -4.25 7.17 -7.43
N VAL A 71 -3.38 6.62 -8.26
CA VAL A 71 -2.60 7.33 -9.27
C VAL A 71 -3.00 6.74 -10.62
N ILE A 72 -3.54 7.56 -11.51
CA ILE A 72 -3.91 7.15 -12.87
C ILE A 72 -2.80 7.62 -13.81
N LEU A 73 -2.07 6.65 -14.38
CA LEU A 73 -0.94 6.91 -15.25
C LEU A 73 -1.39 7.59 -16.55
N ASP A 74 -0.56 8.50 -17.06
CA ASP A 74 -0.88 9.25 -18.29
C ASP A 74 -0.89 8.35 -19.54
N GLN A 75 -0.21 7.21 -19.48
CA GLN A 75 -0.10 6.17 -20.50
C GLN A 75 -0.03 4.80 -19.81
N PRO A 76 -0.31 3.69 -20.52
CA PRO A 76 -0.07 2.35 -20.00
C PRO A 76 1.36 2.18 -19.46
N VAL A 77 1.49 1.51 -18.32
CA VAL A 77 2.77 1.21 -17.66
C VAL A 77 3.76 0.53 -18.60
N THR A 78 3.25 -0.28 -19.53
CA THR A 78 4.01 -0.98 -20.57
C THR A 78 4.74 -0.07 -21.56
N THR A 79 4.38 1.22 -21.61
CA THR A 79 5.08 2.24 -22.42
C THR A 79 6.50 2.48 -21.91
N VAL A 80 6.73 2.33 -20.60
CA VAL A 80 8.05 2.49 -19.95
C VAL A 80 8.59 1.13 -19.48
N TYR A 81 7.71 0.27 -18.99
CA TYR A 81 8.01 -1.04 -18.40
C TYR A 81 7.28 -2.16 -19.17
N PRO A 82 7.72 -2.53 -20.39
CA PRO A 82 7.00 -3.46 -21.26
C PRO A 82 6.82 -4.87 -20.68
N GLU A 83 7.60 -5.23 -19.65
CA GLU A 83 7.50 -6.49 -18.92
C GLU A 83 6.35 -6.55 -17.92
N ILE A 84 5.79 -5.41 -17.49
CA ILE A 84 4.71 -5.35 -16.51
C ILE A 84 3.37 -5.57 -17.21
N THR A 85 3.04 -6.84 -17.41
CA THR A 85 1.83 -7.30 -18.09
C THR A 85 0.83 -8.01 -17.18
N ASP A 86 1.22 -8.28 -15.93
CA ASP A 86 0.38 -8.86 -14.89
C ASP A 86 0.08 -7.82 -13.81
N TYR A 87 -1.16 -7.80 -13.33
CA TYR A 87 -1.66 -6.83 -12.36
C TYR A 87 -2.27 -7.53 -11.15
N ALA A 88 -2.19 -6.86 -9.99
CA ALA A 88 -2.73 -7.38 -8.75
C ALA A 88 -4.26 -7.29 -8.73
N SER A 89 -4.92 -8.28 -8.12
CA SER A 89 -6.38 -8.24 -7.92
C SER A 89 -6.73 -7.57 -6.59
N LEU A 90 -7.93 -7.03 -6.47
CA LEU A 90 -8.50 -6.62 -5.19
C LEU A 90 -9.16 -7.81 -4.48
N ALA A 91 -8.99 -7.88 -3.16
CA ALA A 91 -9.78 -8.76 -2.35
C ALA A 91 -11.27 -8.36 -2.37
N ALA A 92 -12.16 -9.35 -2.45
CA ALA A 92 -13.59 -9.12 -2.35
C ALA A 92 -13.98 -8.56 -0.97
N ALA A 93 -15.11 -7.86 -0.92
CA ALA A 93 -15.57 -7.24 0.31
C ALA A 93 -15.64 -8.25 1.47
N ARG A 94 -15.08 -7.86 2.62
CA ARG A 94 -15.04 -8.62 3.88
C ARG A 94 -14.11 -9.83 3.90
N THR A 95 -13.16 -9.93 2.97
CA THR A 95 -12.14 -10.99 2.93
C THR A 95 -11.40 -11.14 4.27
N LEU A 96 -10.95 -10.04 4.87
CA LEU A 96 -10.24 -10.09 6.16
C LEU A 96 -11.15 -10.35 7.36
N ASP A 97 -12.49 -10.32 7.20
CA ASP A 97 -13.41 -10.71 8.27
C ASP A 97 -13.36 -12.24 8.49
N THR A 98 -13.02 -13.01 7.46
CA THR A 98 -12.98 -14.48 7.49
C THR A 98 -11.56 -15.04 7.50
N TYR A 99 -10.56 -14.28 7.05
CA TYR A 99 -9.17 -14.74 6.98
C TYR A 99 -8.53 -15.01 8.35
N GLY A 100 -8.96 -14.29 9.39
CA GLY A 100 -8.52 -14.51 10.76
C GLY A 100 -7.27 -13.73 11.16
N THR A 101 -6.67 -14.13 12.28
CA THR A 101 -5.49 -13.49 12.88
C THR A 101 -4.60 -14.53 13.53
N GLY A 102 -3.31 -14.23 13.68
CA GLY A 102 -2.32 -15.14 14.26
C GLY A 102 -1.23 -15.46 13.25
N ILE A 103 -0.27 -16.29 13.65
CA ILE A 103 0.94 -16.59 12.85
C ILE A 103 0.64 -17.24 11.48
N ASP A 104 -0.54 -17.83 11.35
CA ASP A 104 -1.01 -18.47 10.11
C ASP A 104 -1.79 -17.51 9.20
N ALA A 105 -2.21 -16.34 9.71
CA ALA A 105 -2.88 -15.30 8.92
C ALA A 105 -1.84 -14.44 8.21
N ARG A 106 -1.11 -15.04 7.27
CA ARG A 106 0.06 -14.45 6.61
C ARG A 106 -0.30 -13.42 5.57
N VAL A 107 0.55 -12.41 5.43
CA VAL A 107 0.49 -11.42 4.37
C VAL A 107 1.90 -11.06 3.94
N ASN A 108 2.08 -10.75 2.66
CA ASN A 108 3.32 -10.25 2.11
C ASN A 108 3.24 -8.73 1.94
N LEU A 109 4.34 -8.06 2.26
CA LEU A 109 4.52 -6.61 2.14
C LEU A 109 5.64 -6.34 1.15
N THR A 110 5.48 -5.37 0.26
CA THR A 110 6.55 -4.89 -0.62
C THR A 110 6.67 -3.37 -0.56
N GLY A 111 7.89 -2.85 -0.62
CA GLY A 111 8.15 -1.42 -0.56
C GLY A 111 9.62 -1.05 -0.72
N TYR A 112 9.90 0.25 -0.73
CA TYR A 112 11.23 0.86 -0.84
C TYR A 112 11.60 1.65 0.43
N GLY A 113 10.90 1.37 1.54
CA GLY A 113 11.07 2.05 2.80
C GLY A 113 12.34 1.65 3.56
N VAL A 114 12.50 2.25 4.73
CA VAL A 114 13.66 2.04 5.60
C VAL A 114 13.77 0.58 6.04
N GLN A 115 14.90 -0.07 5.75
CA GLN A 115 15.15 -1.48 6.06
C GLN A 115 15.53 -1.74 7.52
N ASN A 116 16.16 -0.76 8.16
CA ASN A 116 16.52 -0.85 9.58
C ASN A 116 16.41 0.53 10.19
N ALA A 117 15.73 0.63 11.33
CA ALA A 117 15.61 1.85 12.10
C ALA A 117 15.85 1.53 13.58
N ASN A 118 17.07 1.77 14.06
CA ASN A 118 17.37 1.73 15.48
C ASN A 118 18.32 2.87 15.87
N LYS A 119 18.51 3.08 17.17
CA LYS A 119 19.30 4.21 17.71
C LYS A 119 20.72 4.34 17.14
N ASN A 120 21.31 3.22 16.70
CA ASN A 120 22.72 3.15 16.32
C ASN A 120 22.93 2.85 14.82
N ASN A 121 21.86 2.49 14.10
CA ASN A 121 21.95 2.08 12.71
C ASN A 121 20.62 2.33 11.99
N THR A 122 20.71 3.08 10.89
CA THR A 122 19.62 3.27 9.96
C THR A 122 20.07 2.85 8.57
N ILE A 123 19.33 1.92 7.95
CA ILE A 123 19.55 1.49 6.56
C ILE A 123 18.30 1.89 5.78
N ALA A 124 18.48 2.69 4.73
CA ALA A 124 17.39 3.29 3.97
C ALA A 124 17.73 3.37 2.47
N ALA A 125 18.30 2.29 1.93
CA ALA A 125 18.53 2.19 0.48
C ALA A 125 17.18 2.22 -0.24
N ARG A 126 17.09 2.86 -1.41
CA ARG A 126 15.86 2.85 -2.21
C ARG A 126 15.78 1.59 -3.07
N GLU A 127 15.88 0.45 -2.40
CA GLU A 127 15.77 -0.88 -3.00
C GLU A 127 14.42 -1.50 -2.66
N ARG A 128 13.80 -2.15 -3.65
CA ARG A 128 12.55 -2.88 -3.44
C ARG A 128 12.82 -4.11 -2.59
N LEU A 129 12.12 -4.23 -1.48
CA LEU A 129 12.17 -5.43 -0.64
C LEU A 129 10.79 -5.97 -0.37
N GLN A 130 10.75 -7.27 -0.11
CA GLN A 130 9.56 -7.97 0.32
C GLN A 130 9.79 -8.57 1.73
N ALA A 131 8.73 -8.56 2.54
CA ALA A 131 8.71 -9.21 3.84
C ALA A 131 7.38 -9.93 4.08
N GLU A 132 7.47 -11.19 4.52
CA GLU A 132 6.32 -11.89 5.12
C GLU A 132 6.06 -11.32 6.53
N THR A 133 4.80 -11.09 6.85
CA THR A 133 4.32 -10.88 8.21
C THR A 133 2.96 -11.55 8.41
N PHE A 134 2.30 -11.28 9.52
CA PHE A 134 0.99 -11.82 9.83
C PHE A 134 0.09 -10.81 10.51
N ILE A 135 -1.22 -11.01 10.33
CA ILE A 135 -2.25 -10.18 10.94
C ILE A 135 -2.33 -10.48 12.43
N ILE A 136 -2.22 -9.43 13.25
CA ILE A 136 -2.37 -9.53 14.69
C ILE A 136 -3.74 -9.03 15.14
N GLY A 137 -4.37 -9.79 16.03
CA GLY A 137 -5.61 -9.41 16.68
C GLY A 137 -5.35 -8.26 17.67
N GLY A 138 -5.48 -7.02 17.21
CA GLY A 138 -5.34 -5.83 18.05
C GLY A 138 -6.25 -5.84 19.26
N ARG A 139 -5.76 -5.34 20.41
CA ARG A 139 -6.55 -5.12 21.63
C ARG A 139 -7.00 -3.67 21.80
N ASN A 140 -6.32 -2.72 21.16
CA ASN A 140 -6.62 -1.30 21.30
C ASN A 140 -7.75 -0.90 20.33
N PRO A 141 -8.94 -0.51 20.80
CA PRO A 141 -10.07 -0.16 19.93
C PRO A 141 -9.82 1.08 19.06
N ARG A 142 -8.85 1.94 19.41
CA ARG A 142 -8.45 3.08 18.57
C ARG A 142 -7.87 2.63 17.23
N PHE A 143 -7.21 1.47 17.21
CA PHE A 143 -6.52 0.95 16.02
C PHE A 143 -7.18 -0.33 15.48
N LYS A 144 -7.75 -1.14 16.38
CA LYS A 144 -8.60 -2.28 16.07
C LYS A 144 -9.96 -1.76 15.59
N SER A 145 -10.10 -1.64 14.28
CA SER A 145 -11.36 -1.27 13.65
C SER A 145 -11.58 -2.09 12.39
N ARG A 146 -12.79 -2.02 11.86
CA ARG A 146 -13.09 -2.57 10.52
C ARG A 146 -12.34 -1.85 9.38
N PHE A 147 -11.69 -0.72 9.65
CA PHE A 147 -11.02 0.10 8.65
C PHE A 147 -9.53 -0.22 8.48
N ASN A 148 -8.87 -0.71 9.54
CA ASN A 148 -7.43 -0.96 9.52
C ASN A 148 -7.14 -2.42 9.84
N VAL A 149 -6.16 -3.00 9.14
CA VAL A 149 -5.54 -4.28 9.49
C VAL A 149 -4.28 -4.00 10.29
N GLN A 150 -4.13 -4.67 11.42
CA GLN A 150 -2.94 -4.56 12.25
C GLN A 150 -1.99 -5.71 11.92
N LEU A 151 -0.74 -5.37 11.65
CA LEU A 151 0.30 -6.29 11.21
C LEU A 151 1.40 -6.37 12.26
N ALA A 152 2.01 -7.54 12.41
CA ALA A 152 3.24 -7.65 13.19
C ALA A 152 4.38 -6.91 12.47
N SER A 153 5.25 -6.24 13.23
CA SER A 153 6.53 -5.72 12.74
C SER A 153 7.65 -6.26 13.61
N ASN A 154 7.88 -7.58 13.50
CA ASN A 154 8.85 -8.30 14.31
C ASN A 154 9.82 -9.08 13.39
N PRO A 155 11.10 -8.71 13.32
CA PRO A 155 12.05 -9.27 12.35
C PRO A 155 12.51 -10.72 12.63
N GLY A 156 11.91 -11.41 13.60
CA GLY A 156 12.31 -12.75 14.01
C GLY A 156 11.76 -13.84 13.09
N GLY A 157 12.60 -14.81 12.72
CA GLY A 157 12.19 -15.99 11.96
C GLY A 157 12.01 -15.77 10.45
N GLY A 158 12.73 -14.81 9.87
CA GLY A 158 12.65 -14.48 8.43
C GLY A 158 11.51 -13.52 8.06
N ARG A 159 10.82 -12.97 9.06
CA ARG A 159 9.70 -12.04 8.88
C ARG A 159 10.16 -10.60 8.95
N GLY A 160 9.30 -9.68 8.53
CA GLY A 160 9.55 -8.24 8.61
C GLY A 160 8.29 -7.45 8.95
N GLY A 161 8.30 -6.18 8.57
CA GLY A 161 7.19 -5.25 8.75
C GLY A 161 7.43 -4.00 7.92
N THR A 162 6.49 -3.06 7.99
CA THR A 162 6.60 -1.78 7.29
C THR A 162 7.39 -0.76 8.08
N CYS A 163 8.02 0.17 7.38
CA CYS A 163 8.66 1.36 7.93
C CYS A 163 8.39 2.60 7.07
N PHE A 164 9.00 3.73 7.45
CA PHE A 164 8.88 4.97 6.70
C PHE A 164 9.34 4.77 5.25
N GLY A 165 8.49 5.17 4.30
CA GLY A 165 8.71 4.96 2.86
C GLY A 165 8.02 3.72 2.28
N ASP A 166 7.50 2.80 3.11
CA ASP A 166 6.68 1.67 2.63
C ASP A 166 5.19 2.03 2.49
N SER A 167 4.81 3.24 2.88
CA SER A 167 3.47 3.78 2.74
C SER A 167 2.93 3.63 1.32
N GLY A 168 1.66 3.25 1.22
CA GLY A 168 0.99 2.96 -0.05
C GLY A 168 1.35 1.63 -0.68
N GLY A 169 2.43 0.97 -0.25
CA GLY A 169 2.77 -0.38 -0.67
C GLY A 169 1.62 -1.37 -0.37
N PRO A 170 1.42 -2.39 -1.22
CA PRO A 170 0.32 -3.33 -1.05
C PRO A 170 0.58 -4.26 0.14
N VAL A 171 -0.51 -4.59 0.84
CA VAL A 171 -0.60 -5.75 1.74
C VAL A 171 -1.24 -6.87 0.94
N LEU A 172 -0.43 -7.85 0.55
CA LEU A 172 -0.80 -8.98 -0.28
C LEU A 172 -1.19 -10.17 0.60
N LEU A 173 -2.29 -10.84 0.24
CA LEU A 173 -2.80 -11.97 0.99
C LEU A 173 -1.95 -13.22 0.74
N ASP A 174 -1.34 -13.77 1.80
CA ASP A 174 -0.48 -14.96 1.72
C ASP A 174 0.54 -14.84 0.56
N ASP A 175 0.79 -15.92 -0.19
CA ASP A 175 1.65 -15.96 -1.39
C ASP A 175 0.88 -15.62 -2.69
N THR A 176 -0.08 -14.70 -2.63
CA THR A 176 -0.89 -14.27 -3.80
C THR A 176 -0.71 -12.79 -4.13
N ASP A 177 -1.11 -12.37 -5.33
CA ASP A 177 -1.18 -10.97 -5.73
C ASP A 177 -2.54 -10.31 -5.41
N ILE A 178 -3.22 -10.77 -4.35
CA ILE A 178 -4.51 -10.22 -3.91
C ILE A 178 -4.28 -9.14 -2.86
N VAL A 179 -4.60 -7.89 -3.19
CA VAL A 179 -4.47 -6.73 -2.29
C VAL A 179 -5.64 -6.69 -1.31
N VAL A 180 -5.33 -6.76 -0.01
CA VAL A 180 -6.32 -6.64 1.10
C VAL A 180 -6.24 -5.32 1.86
N ALA A 181 -5.11 -4.61 1.75
CA ALA A 181 -4.90 -3.29 2.32
C ALA A 181 -3.74 -2.57 1.63
N VAL A 182 -3.60 -1.27 1.90
CA VAL A 182 -2.39 -0.49 1.60
C VAL A 182 -1.69 -0.09 2.89
N ASN A 183 -0.37 -0.12 2.92
CA ASN A 183 0.44 0.28 4.07
C ASN A 183 0.16 1.74 4.43
N SER A 184 -0.21 2.01 5.68
CA SER A 184 -0.75 3.31 6.08
C SER A 184 0.12 3.98 7.15
N PHE A 185 0.26 3.39 8.34
CA PHE A 185 1.01 4.02 9.43
C PHE A 185 1.71 3.02 10.36
N VAL A 186 2.73 3.53 11.05
CA VAL A 186 3.42 2.87 12.18
C VAL A 186 3.28 3.73 13.43
N LEU A 187 3.61 3.18 14.61
CA LEU A 187 3.43 3.90 15.89
C LEU A 187 4.71 4.48 16.49
N ASN A 188 5.88 4.19 15.93
CA ASN A 188 7.14 4.66 16.47
C ASN A 188 8.23 4.77 15.40
N GLY A 189 9.25 5.58 15.70
CA GLY A 189 10.38 5.85 14.82
C GLY A 189 11.27 4.64 14.51
N ASN A 190 11.16 3.55 15.29
CA ASN A 190 11.93 2.33 15.06
C ASN A 190 11.18 1.32 14.16
N CYS A 191 9.95 1.63 13.74
CA CYS A 191 9.11 0.75 12.93
C CYS A 191 8.92 -0.65 13.53
N ALA A 192 9.02 -0.75 14.86
CA ALA A 192 9.04 -2.02 15.57
C ALA A 192 7.69 -2.31 16.25
N GLY A 193 7.39 -3.59 16.39
CA GLY A 193 6.23 -4.11 17.11
C GLY A 193 4.99 -4.25 16.23
N GLN A 194 4.54 -3.16 15.61
CA GLN A 194 3.29 -3.17 14.84
C GLN A 194 3.21 -2.08 13.77
N GLY A 195 2.71 -2.48 12.61
CA GLY A 195 2.32 -1.61 11.49
C GLY A 195 0.82 -1.75 11.18
N PHE A 196 0.30 -0.83 10.39
CA PHE A 196 -1.12 -0.78 10.05
C PHE A 196 -1.31 -0.52 8.57
N GLY A 197 -2.20 -1.31 7.95
CA GLY A 197 -2.69 -1.05 6.61
C GLY A 197 -4.15 -0.59 6.63
N TYR A 198 -4.55 0.29 5.72
CA TYR A 198 -5.95 0.65 5.53
C TYR A 198 -6.61 -0.38 4.60
N ARG A 199 -7.69 -1.00 5.09
CA ARG A 199 -8.34 -2.14 4.43
C ARG A 199 -9.00 -1.73 3.12
N THR A 200 -8.60 -2.36 2.02
CA THR A 200 -9.19 -2.17 0.68
C THR A 200 -10.39 -3.09 0.49
N ASP A 201 -10.48 -4.19 1.24
CA ASP A 201 -11.60 -5.16 1.22
C ASP A 201 -12.90 -4.64 1.87
N GLN A 202 -13.06 -3.32 1.97
CA GLN A 202 -14.30 -2.68 2.38
C GLN A 202 -15.13 -2.35 1.15
N ARG A 203 -16.43 -2.71 1.14
CA ARG A 203 -17.30 -2.42 -0.02
C ARG A 203 -17.28 -0.94 -0.43
N ALA A 204 -17.23 -0.02 0.53
CA ALA A 204 -17.18 1.40 0.24
C ALA A 204 -15.85 1.84 -0.41
N VAL A 205 -14.73 1.19 -0.06
CA VAL A 205 -13.42 1.44 -0.67
C VAL A 205 -13.36 0.83 -2.07
N ILE A 206 -13.79 -0.43 -2.24
CA ILE A 206 -13.88 -1.08 -3.55
C ILE A 206 -14.72 -0.24 -4.51
N ASN A 207 -15.93 0.15 -4.10
CA ASN A 207 -16.81 0.98 -4.94
C ASN A 207 -16.17 2.33 -5.29
N TRP A 208 -15.41 2.92 -4.36
CA TRP A 208 -14.69 4.15 -4.61
C TRP A 208 -13.53 3.96 -5.59
N ILE A 209 -12.76 2.86 -5.47
CA ILE A 209 -11.68 2.54 -6.41
C ILE A 209 -12.26 2.39 -7.82
N LEU A 210 -13.28 1.55 -8.00
CA LEU A 210 -13.92 1.32 -9.29
C LEU A 210 -14.51 2.63 -9.87
N GLY A 211 -15.15 3.45 -9.03
CA GLY A 211 -15.71 4.73 -9.45
C GLY A 211 -14.70 5.77 -9.91
N ASN A 212 -13.41 5.62 -9.55
CA ASN A 212 -12.33 6.52 -9.92
C ASN A 212 -11.30 5.89 -10.88
N ALA A 213 -11.49 4.63 -11.29
CA ALA A 213 -10.62 3.94 -12.25
C ALA A 213 -10.94 4.30 -13.71
N GLY A 214 -12.04 5.02 -13.98
CA GLY A 214 -12.44 5.35 -15.35
C GLY A 214 -12.83 4.10 -16.15
N GLY A 215 -12.36 3.99 -17.40
CA GLY A 215 -12.64 2.83 -18.26
C GLY A 215 -12.04 1.51 -17.75
N GLU A 216 -10.97 1.61 -16.97
CA GLU A 216 -10.22 0.49 -16.39
C GLU A 216 -11.01 -0.26 -15.31
N ALA A 217 -12.11 0.32 -14.82
CA ALA A 217 -12.89 -0.26 -13.73
C ALA A 217 -13.41 -1.68 -14.04
N GLU A 218 -13.67 -1.98 -15.32
CA GLU A 218 -14.14 -3.29 -15.77
C GLU A 218 -13.01 -4.34 -15.83
N GLU A 219 -11.76 -3.90 -15.84
CA GLU A 219 -10.56 -4.76 -15.90
C GLU A 219 -9.99 -5.08 -14.51
N ILE A 220 -10.41 -4.36 -13.47
CA ILE A 220 -9.96 -4.61 -12.09
C ILE A 220 -10.60 -5.90 -11.56
N ASP A 221 -9.77 -6.93 -11.42
CA ASP A 221 -10.18 -8.22 -10.86
C ASP A 221 -10.51 -8.12 -9.37
N ILE A 222 -11.66 -8.67 -8.98
CA ILE A 222 -12.10 -8.78 -7.58
C ILE A 222 -12.25 -10.25 -7.20
N VAL A 223 -11.38 -10.73 -6.31
CA VAL A 223 -11.27 -12.15 -5.98
C VAL A 223 -11.91 -12.46 -4.63
N ARG A 224 -12.80 -13.47 -4.61
CA ARG A 224 -13.28 -14.09 -3.36
C ARG A 224 -12.38 -15.25 -3.00
N ILE A 225 -11.82 -15.23 -1.80
CA ILE A 225 -11.12 -16.40 -1.24
C ILE A 225 -12.14 -17.37 -0.62
N SER A 226 -11.88 -18.67 -0.77
CA SER A 226 -12.71 -19.77 -0.26
C SER A 226 -12.38 -20.14 1.17
#